data_AF-A0A2D9Z6G7-F1
#
_entry.id   AF-A0A2D9Z6G7-F1
#
_cell.length_a   1.000
_cell.length_b   1.000
_cell.length_c   1.000
_cell.angle_alpha   90.00
_cell.angle_beta   90.00
_cell.angle_gamma   90.00
#
_symmetry.space_group_name_H-M   'P 1'
#
loop_
_entity.id
_entity.type
_entity.pdbx_description
1 polymer ?
#
loop_
_entity_poly.entity_id
_entity_poly.type
_entity_poly.pdbx_seq_one_letter_code
_entity_poly.pdbx_strand_id
1 'polypeptide(L)'
;MNVKLIGCTILLTAVLMGCSVEKAMQAPTRKNLNVFQPGTSRLQLISEVGTPAVTEYRHGKRVDIFIFKQGMAEELNYLRAAGYGAAFVVTGGLSEVLTYPVESEANFPTITAQVTYDQYDSVISLEVLKDGLVIKAGGPGDAHPPAPAASIAAPPSDSSGAQLN
;
A
#
# COMPACT_ATOMS: atom_id res chain seq x y z
N MET A 1 -54.48 6.16 14.14
CA MET A 1 -53.07 5.90 13.76
C MET A 1 -52.37 5.31 14.97
N ASN A 2 -51.82 4.09 14.88
CA ASN A 2 -51.37 3.33 16.05
C ASN A 2 -50.03 3.87 16.57
N VAL A 3 -50.01 4.42 17.79
CA VAL A 3 -48.79 4.92 18.47
C VAL A 3 -47.66 3.88 18.48
N LYS A 4 -47.99 2.60 18.62
CA LYS A 4 -47.03 1.48 18.55
C LYS A 4 -46.41 1.30 17.16
N LEU A 5 -47.19 1.53 16.11
CA LEU A 5 -46.71 1.46 14.72
C LEU A 5 -45.81 2.66 14.40
N ILE A 6 -46.18 3.87 14.84
CA ILE A 6 -45.36 5.09 14.66
C ILE A 6 -44.02 4.95 15.41
N GLY A 7 -44.03 4.47 16.66
CA GLY A 7 -42.80 4.26 17.43
C GLY A 7 -41.87 3.21 16.79
N CYS A 8 -42.43 2.15 16.23
CA CYS A 8 -41.64 1.12 15.53
C CYS A 8 -41.04 1.65 14.22
N THR A 9 -41.79 2.44 13.45
CA THR A 9 -41.29 3.08 12.22
C THR A 9 -40.17 4.09 12.50
N ILE A 10 -40.32 4.94 13.53
CA ILE A 10 -39.28 5.91 13.92
C ILE A 10 -38.00 5.20 14.40
N LEU A 11 -38.14 4.16 15.22
CA LEU A 11 -37.02 3.35 15.69
C LEU A 11 -36.31 2.63 14.54
N LEU A 12 -37.06 2.10 13.57
CA LEU A 12 -36.49 1.43 12.40
C LEU A 12 -35.77 2.42 11.47
N THR A 13 -36.29 3.63 11.28
CA THR A 13 -35.59 4.67 10.52
C THR A 13 -34.31 5.13 11.21
N ALA A 14 -34.28 5.22 12.54
CA ALA A 14 -33.08 5.64 13.28
C ALA A 14 -31.89 4.67 13.10
N VAL A 15 -32.14 3.38 12.90
CA VAL A 15 -31.08 2.37 12.66
C VAL A 15 -30.52 2.43 11.24
N LEU A 16 -31.28 2.96 10.28
CA LEU A 16 -30.88 3.03 8.87
C LEU A 16 -30.17 4.34 8.50
N MET A 17 -30.05 5.28 9.44
CA MET A 17 -29.56 6.63 9.19
C MET A 17 -28.17 6.86 9.79
N GLY A 18 -27.14 6.30 9.14
CA GLY A 18 -25.75 6.50 9.57
C GLY A 18 -24.73 6.11 8.51
N CYS A 19 -25.17 5.93 7.26
CA CYS A 19 -24.31 5.39 6.21
C CYS A 19 -23.14 6.33 5.87
N SER A 20 -23.35 7.65 5.93
CA SER A 20 -22.27 8.60 5.65
C SER A 20 -21.23 8.65 6.78
N VAL A 21 -21.67 8.52 8.04
CA VAL A 21 -20.78 8.41 9.21
C VAL A 21 -19.95 7.13 9.14
N GLU A 22 -20.60 5.99 8.88
CA GLU A 22 -19.94 4.70 8.77
C GLU A 22 -18.91 4.69 7.62
N LYS A 23 -19.30 5.18 6.44
CA LYS A 23 -18.38 5.27 5.30
C LYS A 23 -17.21 6.22 5.56
N ALA A 24 -17.45 7.36 6.22
CA ALA A 24 -16.38 8.27 6.59
C ALA A 24 -15.39 7.61 7.57
N MET A 25 -15.88 6.81 8.52
CA MET A 25 -15.04 6.06 9.46
C MET A 25 -14.26 4.92 8.81
N GLN A 26 -14.88 4.21 7.86
CA GLN A 26 -14.25 3.09 7.14
C GLN A 26 -13.40 3.53 5.94
N ALA A 27 -13.37 4.84 5.65
CA ALA A 27 -12.59 5.39 4.57
C ALA A 27 -11.11 4.99 4.69
N PRO A 28 -10.43 4.64 3.57
CA PRO A 28 -9.03 4.30 3.59
C PRO A 28 -8.19 5.37 4.29
N THR A 29 -7.25 4.93 5.12
CA THR A 29 -6.26 5.80 5.73
C THR A 29 -5.06 6.01 4.79
N ARG A 30 -4.39 7.14 4.97
CA ARG A 30 -3.19 7.49 4.21
C ARG A 30 -2.09 6.48 4.54
N LYS A 31 -1.57 5.83 3.51
CA LYS A 31 -0.44 4.90 3.60
C LYS A 31 0.88 5.64 3.54
N ASN A 32 1.86 5.15 4.29
CA ASN A 32 3.23 5.61 4.26
C ASN A 32 3.97 5.07 3.03
N LEU A 33 4.12 5.90 2.00
CA LEU A 33 4.78 5.51 0.75
C LEU A 33 6.31 5.39 0.86
N ASN A 34 6.90 5.83 1.98
CA ASN A 34 8.34 5.71 2.20
C ASN A 34 8.79 4.24 2.36
N VAL A 35 7.86 3.31 2.61
CA VAL A 35 8.15 1.87 2.67
C VAL A 35 8.58 1.30 1.30
N PHE A 36 8.36 2.02 0.20
CA PHE A 36 8.80 1.57 -1.13
C PHE A 36 10.25 1.95 -1.46
N GLN A 37 10.99 2.54 -0.52
CA GLN A 37 12.39 2.91 -0.73
C GLN A 37 13.31 1.68 -0.77
N PRO A 38 14.42 1.74 -1.54
CA PRO A 38 15.40 0.67 -1.58
C PRO A 38 15.88 0.26 -0.18
N GLY A 39 16.07 -1.04 0.04
CA GLY A 39 16.48 -1.61 1.32
C GLY A 39 15.36 -1.86 2.32
N THR A 40 14.12 -1.42 2.06
CA THR A 40 12.98 -1.76 2.92
C THR A 40 12.64 -3.25 2.77
N SER A 41 12.34 -3.95 3.87
CA SER A 41 11.97 -5.36 3.80
C SER A 41 10.57 -5.55 3.22
N ARG A 42 10.37 -6.62 2.45
CA ARG A 42 9.06 -7.01 1.90
C ARG A 42 7.97 -7.09 2.96
N LEU A 43 8.29 -7.60 4.14
CA LEU A 43 7.33 -7.73 5.24
C LEU A 43 6.84 -6.35 5.72
N GLN A 44 7.73 -5.36 5.76
CA GLN A 44 7.36 -3.99 6.12
C GLN A 44 6.44 -3.36 5.08
N LEU A 45 6.65 -3.60 3.78
CA LEU A 45 5.70 -3.18 2.74
C LEU A 45 4.33 -3.80 2.99
N ILE A 46 4.28 -5.12 3.21
CA ILE A 46 3.01 -5.83 3.43
C ILE A 46 2.28 -5.30 4.67
N SER A 47 3.02 -4.97 5.73
CA SER A 47 2.42 -4.40 6.95
C SER A 47 1.77 -3.04 6.73
N GLU A 48 2.28 -2.25 5.79
CA GLU A 48 1.80 -0.89 5.51
C GLU A 48 0.66 -0.90 4.48
N VAL A 49 0.90 -1.50 3.32
CA VAL A 49 0.00 -1.43 2.15
C VAL A 49 -0.86 -2.67 1.93
N GLY A 50 -0.65 -3.73 2.72
CA GLY A 50 -1.35 -5.01 2.60
C GLY A 50 -0.63 -6.02 1.71
N THR A 51 -1.23 -7.19 1.53
CA THR A 51 -0.67 -8.26 0.69
C THR A 51 -0.66 -7.86 -0.79
N PRO A 52 0.34 -8.29 -1.56
CA PRO A 52 0.38 -8.01 -2.99
C PRO A 52 -0.81 -8.67 -3.70
N ALA A 53 -1.33 -7.99 -4.72
CA ALA A 53 -2.37 -8.53 -5.58
C ALA A 53 -1.83 -9.66 -6.47
N VAL A 54 -0.57 -9.53 -6.89
CA VAL A 54 0.15 -10.52 -7.69
C VAL A 54 1.60 -10.61 -7.21
N THR A 55 2.11 -11.84 -7.13
CA THR A 55 3.54 -12.13 -6.91
C THR A 55 4.03 -12.99 -8.07
N GLU A 56 5.08 -12.56 -8.73
CA GLU A 56 5.72 -13.23 -9.87
C GLU A 56 7.23 -13.34 -9.67
N TYR A 57 7.87 -14.16 -10.50
CA TYR A 57 9.32 -14.21 -10.62
C TYR A 57 9.73 -13.79 -12.03
N ARG A 58 10.51 -12.72 -12.15
CA ARG A 58 11.05 -12.22 -13.44
C ARG A 58 12.56 -12.18 -13.37
N HIS A 59 13.23 -12.83 -14.31
CA HIS A 59 14.69 -12.93 -14.35
C HIS A 59 15.31 -13.44 -13.03
N GLY A 60 14.65 -14.42 -12.39
CA GLY A 60 15.09 -14.99 -11.12
C GLY A 60 14.89 -14.11 -9.88
N LYS A 61 14.27 -12.92 -10.02
CA LYS A 61 13.94 -12.03 -8.90
C LYS A 61 12.45 -12.04 -8.63
N ARG A 62 12.07 -11.94 -7.35
CA ARG A 62 10.67 -11.79 -6.94
C ARG A 62 10.20 -10.38 -7.32
N VAL A 63 9.00 -10.31 -7.87
CA VAL A 63 8.30 -9.08 -8.22
C VAL A 63 6.91 -9.14 -7.62
N ASP A 64 6.57 -8.15 -6.80
CA ASP A 64 5.21 -8.00 -6.24
C ASP A 64 4.52 -6.80 -6.87
N ILE A 65 3.23 -6.95 -7.15
CA ILE A 65 2.34 -5.88 -7.60
C ILE A 65 1.36 -5.58 -6.47
N PHE A 66 1.48 -4.39 -5.88
CA PHE A 66 0.57 -3.89 -4.86
C PHE A 66 -0.49 -3.00 -5.49
N ILE A 67 -1.75 -3.20 -5.10
CA ILE A 67 -2.87 -2.35 -5.50
C ILE A 67 -3.57 -1.92 -4.21
N PHE A 68 -3.55 -0.63 -3.93
CA PHE A 68 -4.16 -0.09 -2.71
C PHE A 68 -4.73 1.30 -2.95
N LYS A 69 -5.69 1.69 -2.11
CA LYS A 69 -6.23 3.05 -2.09
C LYS A 69 -5.33 3.95 -1.26
N GLN A 70 -4.95 5.10 -1.82
CA GLN A 70 -4.26 6.11 -1.04
C GLN A 70 -5.29 7.01 -0.34
N GLY A 71 -5.43 6.77 0.95
CA GLY A 71 -6.42 7.42 1.80
C GLY A 71 -6.02 8.80 2.34
N MET A 72 -6.82 9.29 3.28
CA MET A 72 -6.57 10.54 4.00
C MET A 72 -6.05 10.31 5.42
N ALA A 73 -5.64 11.38 6.09
CA ALA A 73 -5.29 11.30 7.51
C ALA A 73 -6.50 10.79 8.31
N GLU A 74 -6.23 9.87 9.24
CA GLU A 74 -7.28 9.21 10.05
C GLU A 74 -8.11 10.24 10.84
N GLU A 75 -7.45 11.27 11.40
CA GLU A 75 -8.12 12.37 12.10
C GLU A 75 -9.15 13.10 11.24
N LEU A 76 -8.87 13.24 9.93
CA LEU A 76 -9.78 13.90 9.00
C LEU A 76 -11.01 13.01 8.71
N ASN A 77 -10.85 11.68 8.73
CA ASN A 77 -11.96 10.74 8.63
C ASN A 77 -12.90 10.86 9.84
N TYR A 78 -12.35 10.93 11.06
CA TYR A 78 -13.14 11.18 12.27
C TYR A 78 -13.84 12.53 12.26
N LEU A 79 -13.15 13.59 11.84
CA LEU A 79 -13.75 14.92 11.76
C LEU A 79 -14.93 14.96 10.77
N ARG A 80 -14.80 14.28 9.62
CA ARG A 80 -15.89 14.12 8.66
C ARG A 80 -17.05 13.34 9.26
N ALA A 81 -16.78 12.20 9.89
CA ALA A 81 -17.81 11.39 10.54
C ALA A 81 -18.59 12.19 11.59
N ALA A 82 -17.89 12.95 12.44
CA ALA A 82 -18.51 13.83 13.42
C ALA A 82 -19.34 14.94 12.75
N GLY A 83 -18.82 15.55 11.68
CA GLY A 83 -19.53 16.56 10.89
C GLY A 83 -20.81 16.02 10.24
N TYR A 84 -20.77 14.82 9.67
CA TYR A 84 -21.94 14.16 9.11
C TYR A 84 -22.98 13.82 10.17
N GLY A 85 -22.55 13.30 11.32
CA GLY A 85 -23.45 13.06 12.46
C GLY A 85 -24.12 14.34 12.97
N ALA A 86 -23.39 15.45 13.05
CA ALA A 86 -23.95 16.74 13.43
C ALA A 86 -24.96 17.26 12.38
N ALA A 87 -24.59 17.20 11.10
CA ALA A 87 -25.46 17.61 10.00
C ALA A 87 -26.75 16.75 9.94
N PHE A 88 -26.64 15.46 10.24
CA PHE A 88 -27.78 14.55 10.33
C PHE A 88 -28.81 15.04 11.34
N VAL A 89 -28.36 15.35 12.56
CA VAL A 89 -29.24 15.84 13.65
C VAL A 89 -29.87 17.18 13.29
N VAL A 90 -29.08 18.12 12.76
CA VAL A 90 -29.55 19.47 12.42
C VAL A 90 -30.57 19.46 11.28
N THR A 91 -30.38 18.60 10.29
CA THR A 91 -31.23 18.54 9.09
C THR A 91 -32.39 17.55 9.19
N GLY A 92 -32.52 16.85 10.33
CA GLY A 92 -33.49 15.75 10.47
C GLY A 92 -33.24 14.60 9.49
N GLY A 93 -31.99 14.41 9.06
CA GLY A 93 -31.56 13.34 8.18
C GLY A 93 -31.51 13.63 6.68
N LEU A 94 -31.89 14.83 6.25
CA LEU A 94 -31.75 15.22 4.83
C LEU A 94 -30.30 15.27 4.36
N SER A 95 -29.35 15.54 5.26
CA SER A 95 -27.93 15.62 4.92
C SER A 95 -27.35 14.32 4.36
N GLU A 96 -27.81 13.16 4.82
CA GLU A 96 -27.29 11.85 4.38
C GLU A 96 -27.49 11.65 2.87
N VAL A 97 -28.63 12.09 2.32
CA VAL A 97 -28.91 11.97 0.88
C VAL A 97 -27.94 12.82 0.06
N LEU A 98 -27.52 13.96 0.59
CA LEU A 98 -26.62 14.91 -0.09
C LEU A 98 -25.15 14.51 0.05
N THR A 99 -24.75 13.94 1.19
CA THR A 99 -23.35 13.61 1.47
C THR A 99 -22.97 12.22 0.99
N TYR A 100 -23.92 11.30 0.81
CA TYR A 100 -23.67 9.94 0.37
C TYR A 100 -22.80 9.81 -0.91
N PRO A 101 -23.01 10.62 -1.98
CA PRO A 101 -22.16 10.55 -3.17
C PRO A 101 -20.70 10.95 -2.92
N VAL A 102 -20.47 11.86 -1.95
CA VAL A 102 -19.14 12.32 -1.55
C VAL A 102 -18.38 11.22 -0.82
N GLU A 103 -19.08 10.34 -0.11
CA GLU A 103 -18.51 9.18 0.59
C GLU A 103 -18.21 7.98 -0.31
N SER A 104 -18.24 8.15 -1.64
CA SER A 104 -17.88 7.05 -2.55
C SER A 104 -16.41 6.68 -2.41
N GLU A 105 -16.12 5.38 -2.25
CA GLU A 105 -14.75 4.85 -2.28
C GLU A 105 -14.02 5.12 -3.60
N ALA A 106 -14.77 5.44 -4.66
CA ALA A 106 -14.23 5.87 -5.94
C ALA A 106 -13.45 7.19 -5.86
N ASN A 107 -13.68 8.00 -4.82
CA ASN A 107 -13.00 9.28 -4.62
C ASN A 107 -11.55 9.14 -4.13
N PHE A 108 -11.13 7.95 -3.69
CA PHE A 108 -9.75 7.71 -3.28
C PHE A 108 -8.90 7.23 -4.47
N PRO A 109 -7.73 7.85 -4.73
CA PRO A 109 -6.85 7.44 -5.80
C PRO A 109 -6.34 6.01 -5.55
N THR A 110 -6.48 5.15 -6.56
CA THR A 110 -5.88 3.81 -6.54
C THR A 110 -4.42 3.92 -6.98
N ILE A 111 -3.51 3.36 -6.20
CA ILE A 111 -2.09 3.25 -6.53
C ILE A 111 -1.79 1.81 -6.92
N THR A 112 -1.08 1.64 -8.04
CA THR A 112 -0.49 0.36 -8.44
C THR A 112 1.02 0.49 -8.38
N ALA A 113 1.67 -0.32 -7.56
CA ALA A 113 3.11 -0.28 -7.36
C ALA A 113 3.71 -1.65 -7.65
N GLN A 114 4.62 -1.72 -8.62
CA GLN A 114 5.42 -2.90 -8.88
C GLN A 114 6.76 -2.77 -8.17
N VAL A 115 7.09 -3.77 -7.36
CA VAL A 115 8.28 -3.78 -6.51
C VAL A 115 9.10 -5.00 -6.85
N THR A 116 10.38 -4.81 -7.16
CA THR A 116 11.32 -5.93 -7.34
C THR A 116 12.18 -6.05 -6.10
N TYR A 117 12.48 -7.29 -5.71
CA TYR A 117 13.30 -7.60 -4.54
C TYR A 117 14.66 -8.19 -4.90
N ASP A 118 15.59 -8.08 -3.96
CA ASP A 118 16.83 -8.88 -3.95
C ASP A 118 16.62 -10.27 -3.33
N GLN A 119 17.73 -10.98 -3.09
CA GLN A 119 17.73 -12.33 -2.54
C GLN A 119 17.35 -12.39 -1.05
N TYR A 120 17.40 -11.24 -0.36
CA TYR A 120 17.08 -11.10 1.06
C TYR A 120 15.72 -10.47 1.28
N ASP A 121 14.86 -10.46 0.25
CA ASP A 121 13.53 -9.85 0.29
C ASP A 121 13.54 -8.34 0.61
N SER A 122 14.59 -7.64 0.18
CA SER A 122 14.69 -6.18 0.29
C SER A 122 14.41 -5.49 -1.04
N VAL A 123 13.75 -4.33 -1.00
CA VAL A 123 13.39 -3.57 -2.19
C VAL A 123 14.63 -3.11 -2.95
N ILE A 124 14.65 -3.34 -4.27
CA ILE A 124 15.69 -2.81 -5.16
C ILE A 124 15.14 -1.80 -6.18
N SER A 125 13.90 -1.94 -6.62
CA SER A 125 13.28 -1.03 -7.58
C SER A 125 11.78 -0.89 -7.34
N LEU A 126 11.29 0.32 -7.62
CA LEU A 126 9.88 0.69 -7.57
C LEU A 126 9.46 1.25 -8.93
N GLU A 127 8.44 0.64 -9.52
CA GLU A 127 7.77 1.14 -10.71
C GLU A 127 6.32 1.45 -10.33
N VAL A 128 5.96 2.74 -10.32
CA VAL A 128 4.58 3.14 -10.00
C VAL A 128 3.79 3.23 -11.29
N LEU A 129 2.70 2.48 -11.38
CA LEU A 129 1.78 2.55 -12.50
C LEU A 129 0.66 3.54 -12.15
N LYS A 130 0.66 4.68 -12.85
CA LYS A 130 -0.42 5.67 -12.78
C LYS A 130 -1.13 5.70 -14.12
N ASP A 131 -2.42 5.37 -14.14
CA ASP A 131 -3.24 5.37 -15.36
C ASP A 131 -2.66 4.53 -16.52
N GLY A 132 -1.96 3.43 -16.20
CA GLY A 132 -1.27 2.58 -17.17
C GLY A 132 0.10 3.10 -17.62
N LEU A 133 0.55 4.25 -17.13
CA LEU A 133 1.88 4.80 -17.38
C LEU A 133 2.85 4.35 -16.28
N VAL A 134 3.98 3.74 -16.67
CA VAL A 134 5.05 3.37 -15.75
C VAL A 134 5.88 4.62 -15.42
N ILE A 135 5.81 5.08 -14.19
CA ILE A 135 6.73 6.09 -13.64
C ILE A 135 7.82 5.34 -12.90
N LYS A 136 8.99 5.23 -13.52
CA LYS A 136 10.19 4.69 -12.85
C LYS A 136 10.71 5.72 -11.86
N ALA A 137 10.62 5.42 -10.58
CA ALA A 137 11.38 6.15 -9.57
C ALA A 137 12.83 5.63 -9.64
N GLY A 138 13.66 6.29 -10.44
CA GLY A 138 15.07 5.93 -10.56
C GLY A 138 15.81 6.17 -9.26
N GLY A 139 16.20 5.09 -8.57
CA GLY A 139 17.31 5.11 -7.62
C GLY A 139 18.64 4.90 -8.37
N PRO A 140 19.76 5.48 -7.91
CA PRO A 140 21.04 5.43 -8.62
C PRO A 140 21.58 4.00 -8.61
N GLY A 141 21.76 3.38 -9.78
CA GLY A 141 22.18 1.97 -9.77
C GLY A 141 22.34 1.26 -11.12
N ASP A 142 22.60 1.96 -12.22
CA ASP A 142 23.23 1.33 -13.40
C ASP A 142 24.75 1.13 -13.20
N ALA A 143 25.28 1.40 -12.01
CA ALA A 143 26.63 0.99 -11.63
C ALA A 143 26.61 -0.44 -11.07
N HIS A 144 26.64 -1.42 -11.97
CA HIS A 144 27.25 -2.70 -11.65
C HIS A 144 28.73 -2.40 -11.32
N PRO A 145 29.22 -2.61 -10.08
CA PRO A 145 30.66 -2.69 -9.87
C PRO A 145 31.12 -3.90 -10.71
N PRO A 146 32.19 -3.78 -11.53
CA PRO A 146 32.70 -4.95 -12.23
C PRO A 146 32.96 -6.03 -11.19
N ALA A 147 32.45 -7.23 -11.46
CA ALA A 147 32.74 -8.43 -10.68
C ALA A 147 34.23 -8.42 -10.31
N PRO A 148 34.60 -8.70 -9.04
CA PRO A 148 36.01 -8.74 -8.67
C PRO A 148 36.69 -9.73 -9.61
N ALA A 149 37.64 -9.21 -10.39
CA ALA A 149 38.46 -10.01 -11.27
C ALA A 149 39.00 -11.16 -10.44
N ALA A 150 38.70 -12.38 -10.88
CA ALA A 150 39.29 -13.59 -10.35
C ALA A 150 40.79 -13.35 -10.16
N SER A 151 41.24 -13.45 -8.92
CA SER A 151 42.65 -13.34 -8.56
C SER A 151 43.36 -14.54 -9.17
N ILE A 152 43.83 -14.38 -10.40
CA ILE A 152 44.88 -15.20 -10.97
C ILE A 152 46.19 -14.60 -10.45
N ALA A 153 46.63 -15.11 -9.31
CA ALA A 153 47.99 -14.96 -8.85
C ALA A 153 48.44 -16.30 -8.26
N ALA A 154 48.86 -17.20 -9.14
CA ALA A 154 49.90 -18.15 -8.77
C ALA A 154 51.25 -17.45 -8.94
N PRO A 155 52.15 -17.54 -7.95
CA PRO A 155 53.58 -17.48 -8.22
C PRO A 155 54.24 -18.85 -7.97
N PRO A 156 55.44 -19.06 -8.53
CA PRO A 156 56.03 -20.36 -8.76
C PRO A 156 56.79 -20.88 -7.55
N SER A 157 56.86 -22.20 -7.40
CA SER A 157 57.89 -22.85 -6.61
C SER A 157 58.55 -23.91 -7.48
N ASP A 158 59.72 -23.57 -8.01
CA ASP A 158 60.61 -24.52 -8.66
C ASP A 158 61.84 -24.75 -7.77
N SER A 159 62.34 -25.98 -7.84
CA SER A 159 63.61 -26.51 -7.36
C SER A 159 63.75 -27.09 -5.92
N SER A 160 64.02 -28.40 -5.95
CA SER A 160 65.12 -29.09 -5.25
C SER A 160 64.78 -29.92 -4.01
N GLY A 161 64.86 -31.25 -4.17
CA GLY A 161 64.81 -32.21 -3.06
C GLY A 161 64.53 -33.65 -3.49
N ALA A 162 65.41 -34.25 -4.29
CA ALA A 162 65.49 -35.71 -4.39
C ALA A 162 65.91 -36.30 -3.04
N GLN A 163 65.24 -37.37 -2.58
CA GLN A 163 65.70 -38.45 -1.67
C GLN A 163 64.54 -39.48 -1.56
N LEU A 164 64.64 -40.64 -2.22
CA LEU A 164 65.14 -41.92 -1.66
C LEU A 164 64.33 -42.43 -0.45
N ASN A 165 63.37 -43.33 -0.69
CA ASN A 165 63.42 -44.74 -0.24
C ASN A 165 62.34 -45.56 -0.96
#